data_AF-P82776-F1
#
_entry.id   AF-P82776-F1
#
_cell.length_a   1.000
_cell.length_b   1.000
_cell.length_c   1.000
_cell.angle_alpha   90.00
_cell.angle_beta   90.00
_cell.angle_gamma   90.00
#
_symmetry.space_group_name_H-M   'P 1'
#
loop_
_entity.id
_entity.type
_entity.pdbx_description
1 polymer ?
#
loop_
_entity_poly.entity_id
_entity_poly.type
_entity_poly.pdbx_seq_one_letter_code
_entity_poly.pdbx_strand_id
1 'polypeptide(L)' 'MAKAASTLVFPIIFLVMFALIEQNMGCMAVLGSCGVITDCSGSCKTKFGQDASGDCDRDGGQGTCMCGYPCPHDKLHM' A
#
# COMPACT_ATOMS: atom_id res chain seq x y z
N MET A 1 -36.13 10.42 -25.66
CA MET A 1 -35.45 9.34 -24.90
C MET A 1 -34.01 9.78 -24.65
N ALA A 2 -33.71 10.41 -23.51
CA ALA A 2 -32.38 11.01 -23.24
C ALA A 2 -31.84 10.72 -21.83
N LYS A 3 -32.46 9.79 -21.09
CA LYS A 3 -32.18 9.57 -19.66
C LYS A 3 -31.16 8.46 -19.37
N ALA A 4 -30.73 7.70 -20.39
CA ALA A 4 -29.83 6.56 -20.21
C ALA A 4 -28.34 6.93 -20.17
N ALA A 5 -27.94 8.03 -20.80
CA ALA A 5 -26.52 8.44 -20.81
C ALA A 5 -26.05 8.91 -19.43
N SER A 6 -26.92 9.57 -18.66
CA SER A 6 -26.56 10.12 -17.34
C SER A 6 -26.33 9.05 -16.27
N THR A 7 -26.95 7.87 -16.40
CA THR A 7 -26.86 6.82 -15.38
C THR A 7 -25.57 6.02 -15.44
N LEU A 8 -24.85 6.03 -16.57
CA LEU A 8 -23.57 5.32 -16.74
C LEU A 8 -22.35 6.15 -16.33
N VAL A 9 -22.46 7.48 -16.31
CA VAL A 9 -21.32 8.35 -15.94
C VAL A 9 -20.90 8.13 -14.48
N PHE A 10 -21.86 8.01 -13.57
CA PHE A 10 -21.59 7.79 -12.14
C PHE A 10 -20.81 6.50 -11.85
N PRO A 11 -21.22 5.31 -12.33
CA PRO A 11 -20.46 4.09 -12.10
C PRO A 11 -19.09 4.11 -12.77
N ILE A 12 -18.93 4.72 -13.95
CA ILE A 12 -17.62 4.85 -14.60
C ILE A 12 -16.66 5.69 -13.74
N ILE A 13 -17.10 6.85 -13.23
CA ILE A 13 -16.27 7.69 -12.35
C ILE A 13 -15.90 6.91 -11.09
N PHE A 14 -16.84 6.19 -10.47
CA PHE A 14 -16.56 5.38 -9.29
C PHE A 14 -15.52 4.28 -9.56
N LEU A 15 -15.62 3.58 -10.69
CA LEU A 15 -14.65 2.57 -11.10
C LEU A 15 -13.27 3.16 -11.36
N VAL A 16 -13.17 4.31 -12.03
CA VAL A 16 -11.90 5.00 -12.28
C VAL A 16 -11.26 5.43 -10.97
N MET A 17 -12.03 6.02 -10.05
CA MET A 17 -11.53 6.42 -8.72
C MET A 17 -11.07 5.22 -7.89
N PHE A 18 -11.82 4.11 -7.93
CA PHE A 18 -11.44 2.88 -7.23
C PHE A 18 -10.13 2.29 -7.80
N ALA A 19 -10.00 2.21 -9.12
CA ALA A 19 -8.79 1.75 -9.78
C ALA A 19 -7.56 2.63 -9.46
N LEU A 20 -7.75 3.94 -9.37
CA LEU A 20 -6.70 4.89 -8.94
C LEU A 20 -6.29 4.67 -7.48
N ILE A 21 -7.24 4.36 -6.59
CA ILE A 21 -6.93 4.03 -5.19
C ILE A 21 -6.10 2.76 -5.12
N GLU A 22 -6.49 1.69 -5.83
CA GLU A 22 -5.74 0.42 -5.85
C GLU A 22 -4.32 0.61 -6.40
N GLN A 23 -4.12 1.46 -7.42
CA GLN A 23 -2.80 1.81 -7.93
C GLN A 23 -1.97 2.63 -6.94
N ASN A 24 -2.62 3.38 -6.06
CA ASN A 24 -1.97 4.18 -5.03
C ASN A 24 -1.82 3.41 -3.69
N MET A 25 -2.34 2.19 -3.59
CA MET A 25 -2.02 1.30 -2.49
C MET A 25 -0.58 0.83 -2.70
N GLY A 26 0.34 1.40 -1.92
CA GLY A 26 1.73 0.97 -1.91
C GLY A 26 1.88 -0.52 -1.59
N CYS A 27 3.08 -1.03 -1.77
CA CYS A 27 3.43 -2.38 -1.40
C CYS A 27 3.64 -2.48 0.11
N MET A 28 3.29 -3.63 0.68
CA MET A 28 3.52 -3.93 2.10
C MET A 28 4.46 -5.12 2.26
N ALA A 29 5.29 -5.12 3.30
CA ALA A 29 6.17 -6.24 3.64
C ALA A 29 6.39 -6.35 5.14
N VAL A 30 6.57 -7.58 5.63
CA VAL A 30 6.94 -7.88 7.02
C VAL A 30 8.45 -8.08 7.12
N LEU A 31 9.12 -7.40 8.07
CA LEU A 31 10.56 -7.63 8.33
C LEU A 31 10.82 -8.64 9.46
N GLY A 32 9.92 -8.75 10.43
CA GLY A 32 10.07 -9.66 11.57
C GLY A 32 9.59 -9.04 12.89
N SER A 33 10.04 -9.57 14.02
CA SER A 33 9.64 -9.10 15.36
C SER A 33 10.25 -7.75 15.72
N CYS A 34 9.45 -6.83 16.27
CA CYS A 34 9.95 -5.56 16.78
C CYS A 34 10.70 -5.68 18.11
N GLY A 35 10.69 -6.84 18.77
CA GLY A 35 11.60 -7.07 19.89
C GLY A 35 13.05 -7.31 19.45
N VAL A 36 13.26 -7.63 18.16
CA VAL A 36 14.58 -7.74 17.53
C VAL A 36 14.90 -6.47 16.72
N ILE A 37 13.92 -5.96 15.99
CA ILE A 37 14.06 -4.75 15.16
C ILE A 37 13.66 -3.52 15.99
N THR A 38 14.65 -2.86 16.58
CA THR A 38 14.43 -1.68 17.45
C THR A 38 14.04 -0.43 16.67
N ASP A 39 14.53 -0.28 15.43
CA ASP A 39 14.15 0.79 14.51
C ASP A 39 13.52 0.22 13.24
N CYS A 40 12.21 -0.04 13.31
CA CYS A 40 11.45 -0.58 12.18
C CYS A 40 11.42 0.40 11.00
N SER A 41 11.23 1.70 11.26
CA SER A 41 11.17 2.73 10.22
C SER A 41 12.49 2.84 9.45
N GLY A 42 13.62 2.93 10.16
CA GLY A 42 14.95 2.96 9.55
C GLY A 42 15.28 1.67 8.80
N SER A 43 14.86 0.51 9.32
CA SER A 43 15.02 -0.78 8.64
C SER A 43 14.23 -0.86 7.33
N CYS A 44 12.98 -0.40 7.34
CA CYS A 44 12.15 -0.31 6.12
C CYS A 44 12.78 0.62 5.10
N LYS A 45 13.24 1.81 5.51
CA LYS A 45 13.91 2.77 4.61
C LYS A 45 15.20 2.24 4.02
N THR A 46 15.99 1.51 4.81
CA THR A 46 17.22 0.87 4.36
C THR A 46 16.94 -0.20 3.31
N LYS A 47 15.84 -0.97 3.47
CA LYS A 47 15.53 -2.09 2.58
C LYS A 47 14.77 -1.68 1.32
N PHE A 48 13.82 -0.75 1.43
CA PHE A 48 12.88 -0.41 0.36
C PHE A 48 13.07 1.00 -0.23
N GLY A 49 13.99 1.80 0.32
CA GLY A 49 14.26 3.17 -0.11
C GLY A 49 13.67 4.22 0.82
N GLN A 50 14.08 5.48 0.65
CA GLN A 50 13.74 6.57 1.58
C GLN A 50 12.25 6.88 1.68
N ASP A 51 11.48 6.54 0.64
CA ASP A 51 10.02 6.71 0.59
C ASP A 51 9.26 5.61 1.33
N ALA A 52 9.96 4.62 1.90
CA ALA A 52 9.34 3.60 2.72
C ALA A 52 9.00 4.13 4.12
N SER A 53 7.83 3.72 4.61
CA SER A 53 7.40 3.84 6.00
C SER A 53 7.54 2.51 6.71
N GLY A 54 7.84 2.54 8.01
CA GLY A 54 7.83 1.35 8.85
C GLY A 54 7.18 1.64 10.18
N ASP A 55 6.31 0.74 10.63
CA ASP A 55 5.66 0.79 11.93
C ASP A 55 5.65 -0.58 12.60
N CYS A 56 5.55 -0.60 13.92
CA CYS A 56 5.46 -1.84 14.68
C CYS A 56 4.00 -2.14 15.01
N ASP A 57 3.42 -3.09 14.28
CA ASP A 57 2.11 -3.63 14.58
C ASP A 57 2.16 -4.47 15.87
N ARG A 58 1.52 -3.99 16.93
CA ARG A 58 1.54 -4.58 18.27
C ARG A 58 0.34 -5.51 18.54
N ASP A 59 -0.37 -5.94 17.52
CA ASP A 59 -1.54 -6.84 17.65
C ASP A 59 -1.21 -8.23 18.25
N GLY A 60 0.08 -8.53 18.51
CA GLY A 60 0.47 -9.67 19.34
C GLY A 60 1.93 -9.62 19.83
N GLY A 61 2.13 -9.89 21.12
CA GLY A 61 3.45 -10.13 21.73
C GLY A 61 4.45 -8.98 21.57
N GLN A 62 5.63 -9.29 21.03
CA GLN A 62 6.68 -8.29 20.77
C GLN A 62 6.38 -7.37 19.57
N GLY A 63 5.27 -7.59 18.86
CA GLY A 63 4.88 -6.86 17.66
C GLY A 63 5.65 -7.27 16.41
N THR A 64 5.09 -6.94 15.25
CA THR A 64 5.62 -7.24 13.92
C THR A 64 5.97 -5.94 13.20
N CYS A 65 7.20 -5.84 12.71
CA CYS A 65 7.65 -4.69 11.94
C CYS A 65 7.06 -4.78 10.52
N MET A 66 6.14 -3.86 10.23
CA MET A 66 5.44 -3.70 8.97
C MET A 66 6.07 -2.56 8.18
N CYS A 67 6.42 -2.80 6.92
CA CYS A 67 6.88 -1.78 5.99
C CYS A 67 5.82 -1.50 4.93
N GLY A 68 5.53 -0.22 4.69
CA GLY A 68 4.82 0.26 3.50
C GLY A 68 5.81 0.99 2.58
N TYR A 69 5.78 0.75 1.28
CA TYR A 69 6.69 1.38 0.32
C TYR A 69 6.05 1.48 -1.07
N PRO A 70 6.52 2.38 -1.95
CA PRO A 70 6.03 2.44 -3.32
C PRO A 70 6.29 1.11 -4.03
N CYS A 71 5.25 0.53 -4.66
CA CYS A 71 5.46 -0.63 -5.50
C CYS A 71 6.38 -0.25 -6.67
N PRO A 72 7.32 -1.13 -7.07
CA PRO A 72 8.09 -0.90 -8.28
C PRO A 72 7.12 -0.80 -9.45
N HIS A 73 7.11 0.36 -10.10
CA HIS A 73 6.37 0.61 -11.33
C HIS A 73 7.05 -0.13 -12.49
N ASP A 74 7.13 -1.45 -12.42
CA ASP A 74 7.52 -2.35 -13.53
C ASP A 74 7.59 -3.78 -13.01
N LYS A 75 6.48 -4.53 -13.19
CA LYS A 75 6.39 -5.98 -13.49
C LYS A 75 4.99 -6.52 -13.12
N LEU A 76 4.00 -6.32 -14.00
CA LEU A 76 2.85 -7.23 -14.15
C LEU A 76 2.08 -6.93 -15.46
N HIS A 77 2.80 -7.02 -16.58
CA HIS A 77 2.26 -7.35 -17.90
C HIS A 77 3.13 -8.47 -18.50
N MET A 78 2.88 -9.70 -18.07
CA MET A 78 3.14 -10.94 -18.82
C MET A 78 1.97 -11.88 -18.58
#